data_AF-A0A812YNI0-F1
#
_entry.id   AF-A0A812YNI0-F1
#
_cell.length_a   1.000
_cell.length_b   1.000
_cell.length_c   1.000
_cell.angle_alpha   90.00
_cell.angle_beta   90.00
_cell.angle_gamma   90.00
#
_symmetry.space_group_name_H-M   'P 1'
#
loop_
_entity.id
_entity.type
_entity.pdbx_description
1 polymer ?
#
loop_
_entity_poly.entity_id
_entity_poly.type
_entity_poly.pdbx_seq_one_letter_code
_entity_poly.pdbx_strand_id
1 'polypeptide(L)'
;VLRAIDDEDQLEVLACVHGDSYLPLMVFERIPSSSQVATLPFTFDDKKVCSKGCIAVECKRQGLCLCIANAHLEAGHGKSEVRDATFAQIGERFEAGPQSLLIVLGDLNYRLEASKAVEEPTKATPADKRSPEFMSEFETLTS
;
A
#
# COMPACT_ATOMS: atom_id res chain seq x y z
N VAL A 1 -10.77 -16.22 6.30
CA VAL A 1 -9.63 -16.03 7.22
C VAL A 1 -8.46 -16.81 6.67
N LEU A 2 -7.47 -16.13 6.08
CA LEU A 2 -6.25 -16.76 5.57
C LEU A 2 -5.39 -17.16 6.78
N ARG A 3 -5.16 -18.46 6.97
CA ARG A 3 -4.22 -18.99 7.96
C ARG A 3 -2.96 -19.38 7.21
N ALA A 4 -1.85 -18.67 7.44
CA ALA A 4 -0.54 -19.16 7.07
C ALA A 4 -0.16 -20.20 8.13
N ILE A 5 -0.19 -21.47 7.74
CA ILE A 5 0.21 -22.58 8.60
C ILE A 5 1.69 -22.83 8.28
N ASP A 6 2.57 -22.27 9.12
CA ASP A 6 3.96 -22.73 9.24
C ASP A 6 4.05 -23.45 10.59
N ASP A 7 4.60 -24.66 10.55
CA ASP A 7 4.31 -25.77 11.48
C ASP A 7 4.82 -25.63 12.93
N GLU A 8 5.26 -24.47 13.42
CA GLU A 8 5.66 -24.35 14.84
C GLU A 8 5.19 -23.08 15.60
N ASP A 9 4.67 -22.05 14.92
CA ASP A 9 4.23 -20.82 15.61
C ASP A 9 2.86 -20.35 15.09
N GLN A 10 1.85 -20.30 15.97
CA GLN A 10 0.54 -19.75 15.62
C GLN A 10 0.66 -18.25 15.31
N LEU A 11 0.42 -17.89 14.05
CA LEU A 11 0.28 -16.50 13.59
C LEU A 11 -1.16 -16.03 13.77
N GLU A 12 -1.36 -14.92 14.47
CA GLU A 12 -2.65 -14.25 14.54
C GLU A 12 -2.67 -12.98 13.68
N VAL A 13 -3.83 -12.74 13.05
CA VAL A 13 -4.08 -11.50 12.30
C VAL A 13 -4.27 -10.39 13.33
N LEU A 14 -3.32 -9.46 13.37
CA LEU A 14 -3.34 -8.31 14.26
C LEU A 14 -4.24 -7.19 13.69
N ALA A 15 -4.11 -6.90 12.40
CA ALA A 15 -5.03 -6.04 11.68
C ALA A 15 -5.17 -6.47 10.23
N CYS A 16 -6.38 -6.29 9.71
CA CYS A 16 -6.69 -6.40 8.30
C CYS A 16 -7.43 -5.13 7.91
N VAL A 17 -6.76 -4.26 7.15
CA VAL A 17 -7.35 -3.01 6.70
C VAL A 17 -7.60 -3.08 5.20
N HIS A 18 -8.86 -2.88 4.85
CA HIS A 18 -9.32 -2.68 3.48
C HIS A 18 -9.96 -1.30 3.38
N GLY A 19 -9.50 -0.49 2.43
CA GLY A 19 -10.22 0.72 2.01
C GLY A 19 -10.88 0.49 0.65
N ASP A 20 -11.53 1.51 0.10
CA ASP A 20 -11.91 1.57 -1.33
C ASP A 20 -10.68 1.69 -2.26
N SER A 21 -9.49 1.44 -1.72
CA SER A 21 -8.20 1.47 -2.40
C SER A 21 -7.65 0.05 -2.57
N TYR A 22 -6.85 -0.14 -3.61
CA TYR A 22 -6.14 -1.40 -3.90
C TYR A 22 -4.97 -1.69 -2.93
N LEU A 23 -4.98 -1.11 -1.72
CA LEU A 23 -3.85 -1.11 -0.79
C LEU A 23 -4.18 -1.89 0.49
N PRO A 24 -4.37 -3.21 0.43
CA PRO A 24 -4.59 -3.97 1.65
C PRO A 24 -3.34 -3.91 2.53
N LEU A 25 -3.55 -3.79 3.84
CA LEU A 25 -2.50 -3.98 4.83
C LEU A 25 -2.94 -5.05 5.81
N MET A 26 -2.16 -6.14 5.87
CA MET A 26 -2.32 -7.20 6.84
C MET A 26 -1.08 -7.24 7.72
N VAL A 27 -1.30 -7.13 9.03
CA VAL A 27 -0.23 -7.24 10.04
C VAL A 27 -0.50 -8.51 10.84
N PHE A 28 0.53 -9.33 11.01
CA PHE A 28 0.47 -10.55 11.79
C PHE A 28 1.43 -10.44 12.97
N GLU A 29 1.04 -11.02 14.10
CA GLU A 29 1.90 -11.16 15.27
C GLU A 29 2.12 -12.63 15.58
N ARG A 30 3.36 -12.99 15.91
CA ARG A 30 3.68 -14.27 16.55
C ARG A 30 3.49 -14.11 18.05
N ILE A 31 2.69 -14.99 18.66
CA ILE A 31 2.37 -14.96 20.10
C ILE A 31 1.55 -13.69 20.44
N PRO A 32 0.22 -13.71 20.20
CA PRO A 32 -0.64 -12.55 20.38
C PRO A 32 -0.66 -12.08 21.83
N SER A 33 -0.27 -10.82 22.06
CA SER A 33 -0.54 -10.13 23.33
C SER A 33 -1.69 -9.15 23.09
N SER A 34 -2.85 -9.40 23.72
CA SER A 34 -4.09 -8.66 23.43
C SER A 34 -3.84 -7.16 23.43
N SER A 35 -4.00 -6.52 22.28
CA SER A 35 -3.68 -5.11 22.15
C SER A 35 -4.57 -4.45 21.12
N GLN A 36 -4.90 -3.19 21.38
CA GLN A 36 -5.64 -2.35 20.45
C GLN A 36 -4.77 -2.07 19.22
N VAL A 37 -5.40 -2.18 18.06
CA VAL A 37 -4.79 -1.86 16.77
C VAL A 37 -5.61 -0.75 16.15
N ALA A 38 -4.98 0.40 15.93
CA ALA A 38 -5.66 1.52 15.30
C ALA A 38 -5.37 1.48 13.79
N THR A 39 -6.44 1.64 13.02
CA THR A 39 -6.39 1.64 11.56
C THR A 39 -6.57 3.06 11.07
N LEU A 40 -5.63 3.55 10.26
CA LEU A 40 -5.56 4.94 9.81
C LEU A 40 -5.44 4.97 8.27
N PRO A 41 -6.56 4.82 7.53
CA PRO A 41 -6.55 5.05 6.10
C PRO A 41 -6.50 6.54 5.80
N PHE A 42 -5.68 6.93 4.83
CA PHE A 42 -5.72 8.28 4.28
C PHE A 42 -5.36 8.31 2.80
N THR A 43 -5.93 9.26 2.09
CA THR A 43 -5.81 9.41 0.65
C THR A 43 -5.05 10.69 0.37
N PHE A 44 -4.16 10.67 -0.63
CA PHE A 44 -3.40 11.86 -1.03
C PHE A 44 -4.18 12.76 -2.01
N ASP A 45 -5.34 12.31 -2.49
CA ASP A 45 -6.12 12.98 -3.52
C ASP A 45 -7.61 12.99 -3.13
N ASP A 46 -8.34 14.04 -3.49
CA ASP A 46 -9.78 14.24 -3.22
C ASP A 46 -10.70 13.42 -4.15
N LYS A 47 -10.13 12.52 -4.96
CA LYS A 47 -10.86 11.80 -6.00
C LYS A 47 -11.58 10.58 -5.42
N LYS A 48 -12.82 10.38 -5.89
CA LYS A 48 -13.75 9.28 -5.51
C LYS A 48 -13.20 7.85 -5.71
N VAL A 49 -12.07 7.68 -6.39
CA VAL A 49 -11.41 6.37 -6.59
C VAL A 49 -9.97 6.49 -6.12
N CYS A 50 -9.68 5.86 -4.98
CA CYS A 50 -8.40 5.96 -4.28
C CYS A 50 -7.33 5.10 -4.98
N SER A 51 -6.81 5.58 -6.11
CA SER A 51 -5.72 4.91 -6.84
C SER A 51 -4.32 5.16 -6.25
N LYS A 52 -4.22 6.15 -5.34
CA LYS A 52 -3.03 6.58 -4.61
C LYS A 52 -3.44 6.91 -3.18
N GLY A 53 -2.63 6.53 -2.22
CA GLY A 53 -2.98 6.66 -0.82
C GLY A 53 -2.06 5.88 0.09
N CYS A 54 -2.38 5.90 1.37
CA CYS A 54 -1.66 5.18 2.38
C CYS A 54 -2.63 4.61 3.41
N ILE A 55 -2.38 3.37 3.82
CA ILE A 55 -3.08 2.75 4.93
C ILE A 55 -2.05 2.44 6.00
N ALA A 56 -2.30 2.91 7.22
CA ALA A 56 -1.43 2.62 8.33
C ALA A 56 -2.13 1.83 9.44
N VAL A 57 -1.33 1.04 10.13
CA VAL A 57 -1.68 0.28 11.32
C VAL A 57 -0.76 0.73 12.45
N GLU A 58 -1.35 1.18 13.55
CA GLU A 58 -0.62 1.45 14.79
C GLU A 58 -0.82 0.29 15.77
N CYS A 59 0.29 -0.23 16.30
CA CYS A 59 0.31 -1.29 17.29
C CYS A 59 1.24 -0.91 18.46
N LYS A 60 0.75 -1.05 19.69
CA LYS A 60 1.51 -0.77 20.90
C LYS A 60 1.99 -2.08 21.53
N ARG A 61 3.30 -2.23 21.77
CA ARG A 61 3.91 -3.43 22.35
C ARG A 61 5.05 -3.07 23.29
N GLN A 62 4.99 -3.54 24.53
CA GLN A 62 6.10 -3.45 25.50
C GLN A 62 6.70 -2.02 25.64
N GLY A 63 5.86 -0.99 25.56
CA GLY A 63 6.28 0.41 25.62
C GLY A 63 6.74 1.02 24.28
N LEU A 64 6.80 0.23 23.20
CA LEU A 64 6.99 0.70 21.84
C LEU A 64 5.64 0.92 21.17
N CYS A 65 5.50 2.03 20.46
CA CYS A 65 4.38 2.27 19.57
C CYS A 65 4.90 2.17 18.13
N LEU A 66 4.54 1.08 17.44
CA LEU A 66 4.95 0.79 16.08
C LEU A 66 3.83 1.19 15.12
N CYS A 67 4.16 2.03 14.14
CA CYS A 67 3.28 2.41 13.05
C CYS A 67 3.81 1.79 11.75
N ILE A 68 2.97 1.00 11.07
CA ILE A 68 3.28 0.38 9.78
C ILE A 68 2.36 1.00 8.75
N ALA A 69 2.92 1.71 7.76
CA ALA A 69 2.22 2.43 6.71
C ALA A 69 2.51 1.78 5.35
N ASN A 70 1.47 1.29 4.68
CA ASN A 70 1.52 0.83 3.30
C ASN A 70 1.06 1.96 2.37
N ALA A 71 1.97 2.50 1.56
CA ALA A 71 1.76 3.64 0.69
C ALA A 71 1.90 3.26 -0.79
N HIS A 72 1.12 3.94 -1.63
CA HIS A 72 1.23 3.87 -3.09
C HIS A 72 1.26 5.28 -3.64
N LEU A 73 2.47 5.70 -4.03
CA LEU A 73 2.78 7.06 -4.47
C LEU A 73 2.65 7.19 -5.99
N GLU A 74 2.74 8.43 -6.47
CA GLU A 74 2.58 8.77 -7.87
C GLU A 74 3.59 8.04 -8.78
N ALA A 75 3.05 7.40 -9.82
CA ALA A 75 3.84 6.66 -10.82
C ALA A 75 4.37 7.60 -11.92
N GLY A 76 5.40 7.17 -12.65
CA GLY A 76 5.98 7.92 -13.76
C GLY A 76 7.36 8.50 -13.48
N HIS A 77 8.18 8.60 -14.53
CA HIS A 77 9.42 9.36 -14.53
C HIS A 77 9.15 10.87 -14.38
N GLY A 78 10.07 11.60 -13.74
CA GLY A 78 9.93 13.05 -13.51
C GLY A 78 8.92 13.46 -12.43
N LYS A 79 8.32 12.50 -11.71
CA LYS A 79 7.39 12.74 -10.60
C LYS A 79 8.06 12.69 -9.22
N SER A 80 9.38 12.80 -9.15
CA SER A 80 10.13 12.68 -7.89
C SER A 80 9.71 13.75 -6.88
N GLU A 81 9.56 15.00 -7.31
CA GLU A 81 9.08 16.08 -6.43
C GLU A 81 7.66 15.82 -5.90
N VAL A 82 6.77 15.27 -6.73
CA VAL A 82 5.41 14.89 -6.31
C VAL A 82 5.48 13.77 -5.28
N ARG A 83 6.32 12.76 -5.51
CA ARG A 83 6.53 11.66 -4.55
C ARG A 83 7.09 12.18 -3.24
N ASP A 84 8.11 13.03 -3.27
CA ASP A 84 8.71 13.62 -2.08
C ASP A 84 7.67 14.41 -1.27
N ALA A 85 6.86 15.23 -1.93
CA ALA A 85 5.77 15.96 -1.28
C ALA A 85 4.73 15.03 -0.66
N THR A 86 4.31 13.97 -1.38
CA THR A 86 3.35 12.99 -0.82
C THR A 86 3.95 12.15 0.30
N PHE A 87 5.24 11.82 0.23
CA PHE A 87 5.95 11.08 1.27
C PHE A 87 6.13 11.94 2.52
N ALA A 88 6.40 13.24 2.36
CA ALA A 88 6.43 14.20 3.46
C ALA A 88 5.08 14.28 4.19
N GLN A 89 3.94 14.23 3.47
CA GLN A 89 2.61 14.18 4.10
C GLN A 89 2.41 12.93 4.98
N ILE A 90 3.02 11.79 4.61
CA ILE A 90 3.05 10.60 5.48
C ILE A 90 3.81 10.95 6.77
N GLY A 91 5.00 11.54 6.63
CA GLY A 91 5.82 12.01 7.74
C GLY A 91 5.03 12.92 8.68
N GLU A 92 4.51 14.04 8.19
CA GLU A 92 3.74 15.02 8.97
C GLU A 92 2.53 14.39 9.68
N ARG A 93 1.84 13.45 9.01
CA ARG A 93 0.67 12.76 9.57
C ARG A 93 1.02 11.96 10.82
N PHE A 94 2.22 11.39 10.86
CA PHE A 94 2.66 10.55 11.97
C PHE A 94 3.61 11.29 12.92
N GLU A 95 4.37 12.31 12.51
CA GLU A 95 5.40 12.99 13.31
C GLU A 95 4.90 13.50 14.67
N ALA A 96 3.62 13.89 14.76
CA ALA A 96 2.98 14.33 16.01
C ALA A 96 2.38 13.20 16.88
N GLY A 97 2.40 11.97 16.39
CA GLY A 97 1.84 10.80 17.05
C GLY A 97 2.75 10.16 18.10
N PRO A 98 2.23 9.24 18.92
CA PRO A 98 2.97 8.59 19.99
C PRO A 98 3.94 7.50 19.50
N GLN A 99 4.11 7.31 18.18
CA GLN A 99 4.90 6.22 17.61
C GLN A 99 6.39 6.37 17.90
N SER A 100 6.97 5.29 18.42
CA SER A 100 8.41 5.12 18.64
C SER A 100 9.13 4.71 17.35
N LEU A 101 8.42 4.06 16.43
CA LEU A 101 8.94 3.60 15.15
C LEU A 101 7.88 3.71 14.05
N LEU A 102 8.25 4.31 12.93
CA LEU A 102 7.44 4.37 11.72
C LEU A 102 8.12 3.54 10.62
N ILE A 103 7.40 2.58 10.06
CA ILE A 103 7.81 1.80 8.90
C ILE A 103 6.90 2.18 7.74
N VAL A 104 7.48 2.73 6.67
CA VAL A 104 6.76 3.04 5.43
C VAL A 104 7.20 2.04 4.36
N LEU A 105 6.23 1.36 3.75
CA LEU A 105 6.41 0.33 2.73
C LEU A 105 5.36 0.46 1.63
N GLY A 106 5.48 -0.33 0.56
CA GLY A 106 4.53 -0.36 -0.55
C GLY A 106 5.13 0.08 -1.88
N ASP A 107 4.28 0.50 -2.82
CA ASP A 107 4.71 0.98 -4.13
C ASP A 107 5.04 2.48 -4.09
N LEU A 108 6.25 2.79 -3.60
CA LEU A 108 6.74 4.16 -3.49
C LEU A 108 7.06 4.80 -4.85
N ASN A 109 7.07 4.02 -5.95
CA ASN A 109 7.24 4.49 -7.32
C ASN A 109 8.48 5.37 -7.63
N TYR A 110 9.48 5.44 -6.74
CA TYR A 110 10.75 6.06 -7.09
C TYR A 110 11.43 5.28 -8.20
N ARG A 111 11.98 6.02 -9.17
CA ARG A 111 12.69 5.47 -10.33
C ARG A 111 14.17 5.74 -10.17
N LEU A 112 14.99 4.82 -10.67
CA LEU A 112 16.41 5.11 -10.86
C LEU A 112 16.53 6.15 -11.98
N GLU A 113 17.26 7.23 -11.70
CA GLU A 113 17.61 8.24 -12.71
C GLU A 113 18.52 7.56 -13.75
N ALA A 114 17.95 7.21 -14.91
CA ALA A 114 18.69 6.68 -16.04
C ALA A 114 18.96 7.82 -17.02
N SER A 115 20.18 7.87 -17.54
CA SER A 115 20.65 8.88 -18.52
C SER A 115 19.94 8.83 -19.89
N LYS A 116 19.00 7.91 -20.08
CA LYS A 116 18.20 7.73 -21.30
C LYS A 116 16.73 7.75 -20.93
N ALA A 117 15.89 8.22 -21.84
CA ALA A 117 14.44 8.12 -21.73
C ALA A 117 14.05 6.65 -21.65
N VAL A 118 13.92 6.12 -20.44
CA VAL A 118 13.34 4.81 -20.19
C VAL A 118 11.84 4.98 -20.35
N GLU A 119 11.28 4.44 -21.43
CA GLU A 119 9.83 4.28 -21.50
C GLU A 119 9.43 3.27 -20.43
N GLU A 120 8.53 3.68 -19.53
CA GLU A 120 7.94 2.73 -18.60
C GLU A 120 7.24 1.63 -19.41
N PRO A 121 7.36 0.35 -19.02
CA PRO A 121 6.43 -0.64 -19.50
C PRO A 121 5.04 -0.17 -19.07
N THR A 122 4.30 0.39 -20.01
CA THR A 122 2.91 0.77 -19.79
C THR A 122 2.23 -0.51 -19.31
N LYS A 123 1.57 -0.45 -18.14
CA LYS A 123 0.65 -1.52 -17.73
C LYS A 123 -0.27 -1.70 -18.92
N ALA A 124 -0.07 -2.79 -19.67
CA ALA A 124 -0.57 -2.97 -21.02
C ALA A 124 -2.08 -2.75 -20.97
N THR A 125 -2.47 -1.54 -21.30
CA THR A 125 -3.83 -1.22 -21.60
C THR A 125 -3.84 -1.45 -23.09
N PRO A 126 -4.51 -2.51 -23.59
CA PRO A 126 -4.64 -2.69 -25.02
C PRO A 126 -5.05 -1.34 -25.60
N ALA A 127 -4.37 -0.90 -26.66
CA ALA A 127 -4.60 0.40 -27.27
C ALA A 127 -6.10 0.59 -27.59
N ASP A 128 -6.82 -0.51 -27.76
CA ASP A 128 -8.25 -0.54 -27.93
C ASP A 128 -8.93 -1.45 -26.87
N LYS A 129 -9.37 -0.84 -25.76
CA LYS A 129 -10.14 -1.51 -24.69
C LYS A 129 -11.47 -2.13 -25.18
N ARG A 130 -11.86 -1.84 -26.43
CA ARG A 130 -13.07 -2.32 -27.08
C ARG A 130 -12.78 -3.21 -28.30
N SER A 131 -11.53 -3.63 -28.51
CA SER A 131 -11.29 -4.56 -29.61
C SER A 131 -12.10 -5.85 -29.37
N PRO A 132 -12.76 -6.37 -30.41
CA PRO A 132 -13.50 -7.63 -30.30
C PRO A 132 -12.61 -8.78 -29.82
N GLU A 133 -11.32 -8.79 -30.19
CA GLU A 133 -10.37 -9.82 -29.73
C GLU A 133 -10.11 -9.74 -28.22
N PHE A 134 -9.89 -8.54 -27.67
CA PHE A 134 -9.65 -8.37 -26.24
C PHE A 134 -10.88 -8.77 -25.41
N MET A 135 -12.07 -8.35 -25.84
CA MET A 135 -13.32 -8.72 -25.15
C MET A 135 -13.57 -10.22 -25.19
N SER A 136 -13.31 -10.88 -26.33
CA SER A 136 -13.46 -12.33 -26.47
C SER A 136 -12.49 -13.11 -25.58
N GLU A 137 -11.22 -12.71 -25.50
CA GLU A 137 -10.24 -13.36 -24.62
C GLU A 137 -10.54 -13.09 -23.14
N PHE A 138 -10.95 -11.87 -22.79
CA PHE A 138 -11.32 -11.51 -21.43
C PHE A 138 -12.56 -12.27 -20.94
N GLU A 139 -13.61 -12.38 -21.78
CA GLU A 139 -14.81 -13.18 -21.46
C GLU A 139 -14.46 -14.67 -21.30
N THR A 140 -13.57 -15.21 -22.12
CA THR A 140 -13.10 -16.61 -22.00
C THR A 140 -12.32 -16.86 -20.70
N LEU A 141 -11.55 -15.87 -20.22
CA LEU A 141 -10.78 -15.98 -18.97
C LEU A 141 -11.60 -15.77 -17.70
N THR A 142 -12.76 -15.11 -17.80
CA THR A 142 -13.61 -14.72 -16.67
C THR A 142 -14.88 -15.56 -16.54
N SER A 143 -15.09 -16.53 -17.44
CA SER A 143 -16.17 -17.53 -17.41
C SER A 143 -15.70 -18.89 -16.92
#